data_AF-A0A5F8GIA2-F1
#
_entry.id   AF-A0A5F8GIA2-F1
#
_cell.length_a   1.000
_cell.length_b   1.000
_cell.length_c   1.000
_cell.angle_alpha   90.00
_cell.angle_beta   90.00
_cell.angle_gamma   90.00
#
_symmetry.space_group_name_H-M   'P 1'
#
loop_
_entity.id
_entity.type
_entity.pdbx_description
1 polymer ?
#
loop_
_entity_poly.entity_id
_entity_poly.type
_entity_poly.pdbx_seq_one_letter_code
_entity_poly.pdbx_strand_id
1 'polypeptide(L)'
;LGMATAGTPQEKQSPPPPPALLSFFIYNPRFGPREGEEEKKILFYHPNEVEKNEKIRNVGLCEAIVQFTRTFSPSKPLNILPFSIMINSSGVD
;
A
#
# COMPACT_ATOMS: atom_id res chain seq x y z
N LEU A 1 -42.63 25.04 -38.37
CA LEU A 1 -41.94 23.73 -38.31
C LEU A 1 -40.66 23.93 -37.49
N GLY A 2 -40.71 23.76 -36.17
CA GLY A 2 -39.54 23.83 -35.30
C GLY A 2 -39.42 22.48 -34.60
N MET A 3 -38.40 21.69 -34.95
CA MET A 3 -38.18 20.37 -34.38
C MET A 3 -37.51 20.53 -33.01
N ALA A 4 -38.18 20.03 -31.96
CA ALA A 4 -37.57 19.89 -30.64
C ALA A 4 -36.63 18.68 -30.67
N THR A 5 -35.34 18.91 -30.44
CA THR A 5 -34.36 17.85 -30.21
C THR A 5 -34.49 17.37 -28.76
N ALA A 6 -34.90 16.11 -28.60
CA ALA A 6 -34.96 15.45 -27.31
C ALA A 6 -33.55 15.26 -26.74
N GLY A 7 -33.29 15.85 -25.57
CA GLY A 7 -32.06 15.63 -24.81
C GLY A 7 -31.97 14.17 -24.36
N THR A 8 -30.80 13.58 -24.56
CA THR A 8 -30.42 12.26 -24.05
C THR A 8 -30.47 12.22 -22.51
N PRO A 9 -30.85 11.07 -21.91
CA PRO A 9 -30.89 10.92 -20.46
C PRO A 9 -29.49 11.06 -19.86
N GLN A 10 -29.35 12.01 -18.94
CA GLN A 10 -28.14 12.26 -18.16
C GLN A 10 -27.85 11.03 -17.29
N GLU A 11 -26.79 10.29 -17.62
CA GLU A 11 -26.20 9.28 -16.76
C GLU A 11 -25.74 9.99 -15.48
N LYS A 12 -26.50 9.80 -14.40
CA LYS A 12 -26.29 10.46 -13.11
C LYS A 12 -24.98 9.96 -12.53
N GLN A 13 -23.89 10.67 -12.83
CA GLN A 13 -22.56 10.36 -12.36
C GLN A 13 -22.57 10.29 -10.84
N SER A 14 -22.39 9.08 -10.31
CA SER A 14 -22.32 8.84 -8.88
C SER A 14 -21.10 9.57 -8.31
N PRO A 15 -21.19 10.08 -7.07
CA PRO A 15 -20.03 10.71 -6.43
C PRO A 15 -18.86 9.71 -6.39
N PRO A 16 -17.61 10.18 -6.52
CA PRO A 16 -16.45 9.31 -6.41
C PRO A 16 -16.50 8.57 -5.06
N PRO A 17 -16.10 7.29 -5.02
CA PRO A 17 -16.13 6.52 -3.80
C PRO A 17 -15.25 7.19 -2.73
N PRO A 18 -15.64 7.09 -1.44
CA PRO A 18 -14.83 7.63 -0.36
C PRO A 18 -13.45 6.94 -0.34
N PRO A 19 -12.40 7.63 0.16
CA PRO A 19 -11.10 7.02 0.31
C PRO A 19 -11.21 5.80 1.22
N ALA A 20 -10.74 4.66 0.72
CA ALA A 20 -10.77 3.39 1.43
C ALA A 20 -9.34 2.89 1.68
N LEU A 21 -9.18 2.16 2.78
CA LEU A 21 -7.90 1.53 3.11
C LEU A 21 -7.68 0.34 2.15
N LEU A 22 -6.65 0.45 1.31
CA LEU A 22 -6.36 -0.57 0.29
C LEU A 22 -5.66 -1.80 0.88
N SER A 23 -4.62 -1.58 1.67
CA SER A 23 -3.86 -2.65 2.33
C SER A 23 -3.12 -2.06 3.52
N PHE A 24 -3.24 -2.72 4.66
CA PHE A 24 -2.54 -2.37 5.89
C PHE A 24 -1.91 -3.63 6.47
N PHE A 25 -0.60 -3.57 6.73
CA PHE A 25 0.14 -4.71 7.22
C PHE A 25 1.25 -4.31 8.18
N ILE A 26 1.56 -5.24 9.09
CA ILE A 26 2.67 -5.13 10.04
C ILE A 26 3.62 -6.27 9.70
N TYR A 27 4.89 -5.95 9.47
CA TYR A 27 5.90 -6.96 9.17
C TYR A 27 7.17 -6.74 10.01
N ASN A 28 7.91 -7.82 10.22
CA ASN A 28 9.21 -7.83 10.87
C ASN A 28 10.25 -8.47 9.93
N PRO A 29 11.24 -7.70 9.41
CA PRO A 29 12.22 -8.21 8.45
C PRO A 29 13.18 -9.23 9.05
N ARG A 30 13.22 -9.40 10.38
CA ARG A 30 14.04 -10.41 11.06
C ARG A 30 13.43 -11.81 11.02
N PHE A 31 12.14 -11.94 10.71
CA PHE A 31 11.49 -13.24 10.61
C PHE A 31 11.62 -13.79 9.19
N GLY A 32 11.58 -15.12 9.03
CA GLY A 32 11.74 -15.76 7.71
C GLY A 32 13.03 -15.38 6.98
N PRO A 33 14.23 -15.61 7.56
CA PRO A 33 15.51 -15.23 6.94
C PRO A 33 15.89 -16.13 5.75
N ARG A 34 15.14 -17.22 5.51
CA ARG A 34 15.39 -18.18 4.43
C ARG A 34 14.43 -17.93 3.26
N GLU A 35 14.89 -18.25 2.06
CA GLU A 35 14.05 -18.24 0.86
C GLU A 35 12.81 -19.13 1.05
N GLY A 36 11.64 -18.61 0.70
CA GLY A 36 10.36 -19.28 0.87
C GLY A 36 9.70 -19.10 2.25
N GLU A 37 10.34 -18.37 3.17
CA GLU A 37 9.78 -18.06 4.49
C GLU A 37 9.24 -16.62 4.62
N GLU A 38 9.10 -15.88 3.50
CA GLU A 38 8.78 -14.46 3.49
C GLU A 38 7.42 -14.16 4.15
N GLU A 39 6.48 -15.10 4.08
CA GLU A 39 5.19 -14.99 4.77
C GLU A 39 5.34 -14.80 6.28
N LYS A 40 6.37 -15.41 6.88
CA LYS A 40 6.61 -15.36 8.33
C LYS A 40 7.02 -13.97 8.79
N LYS A 41 7.47 -13.11 7.86
CA LYS A 41 7.71 -11.70 8.13
C LYS A 41 6.43 -10.97 8.48
N ILE A 42 5.28 -11.40 7.97
CA ILE A 42 4.02 -10.69 8.06
C ILE A 42 3.29 -11.09 9.34
N LEU A 43 3.27 -10.18 10.31
CA LEU A 43 2.61 -10.39 11.61
C LEU A 43 1.11 -10.10 11.54
N PHE A 44 0.73 -9.16 10.67
CA PHE A 44 -0.66 -8.77 10.47
C PHE A 44 -0.88 -8.28 9.04
N TYR A 45 -2.05 -8.58 8.46
CA TYR A 45 -2.44 -8.07 7.15
C TYR A 45 -3.96 -7.88 7.10
N HIS A 46 -4.40 -6.72 6.63
CA HIS A 46 -5.80 -6.38 6.40
C HIS A 46 -5.97 -5.72 5.03
N PRO A 47 -6.98 -6.12 4.22
CA PRO A 47 -7.96 -7.19 4.47
C PRO A 47 -7.33 -8.59 4.52
N ASN A 48 -7.90 -9.53 5.29
CA ASN A 48 -7.24 -10.83 5.51
C ASN A 48 -7.35 -11.75 4.29
N GLU A 49 -8.35 -11.50 3.44
CA GLU A 49 -8.76 -12.33 2.31
C GLU A 49 -7.74 -12.27 1.16
N VAL A 50 -6.79 -11.34 1.23
CA VAL A 50 -5.71 -11.20 0.27
C VAL A 50 -4.83 -12.46 0.27
N GLU A 51 -4.51 -12.93 -0.94
CA GLU A 51 -3.70 -14.13 -1.16
C GLU A 51 -2.27 -13.94 -0.61
N LYS A 52 -1.68 -15.01 -0.08
CA LYS A 52 -0.38 -15.00 0.57
C LYS A 52 0.72 -14.40 -0.31
N ASN A 53 0.82 -14.80 -1.58
CA ASN A 53 1.86 -14.26 -2.46
C ASN A 53 1.67 -12.76 -2.70
N GLU A 54 0.44 -12.27 -2.73
CA GLU A 54 0.17 -10.84 -2.83
C GLU A 54 0.63 -10.07 -1.59
N LYS A 55 0.41 -10.63 -0.39
CA LYS A 55 0.94 -10.08 0.86
C LYS A 55 2.47 -10.01 0.84
N ILE A 56 3.13 -11.08 0.38
CA ILE A 56 4.59 -11.16 0.24
C ILE A 56 5.11 -10.11 -0.76
N ARG A 57 4.45 -9.97 -1.92
CA ARG A 57 4.82 -8.95 -2.93
C ARG A 57 4.71 -7.54 -2.37
N ASN A 58 3.66 -7.25 -1.60
CA ASN A 58 3.47 -5.94 -1.00
C ASN A 58 4.58 -5.62 0.01
N VAL A 59 4.95 -6.57 0.87
CA VAL A 59 6.09 -6.40 1.79
C VAL A 59 7.41 -6.24 1.04
N GLY A 60 7.69 -7.09 0.05
CA GLY A 60 8.93 -7.03 -0.74
C GLY A 60 9.09 -5.71 -1.50
N LEU A 61 8.01 -5.17 -2.06
CA LEU A 61 8.01 -3.86 -2.69
C LEU A 61 8.40 -2.76 -1.69
N CYS A 62 7.86 -2.80 -0.48
CA CYS A 62 8.13 -1.81 0.54
C CYS A 62 9.56 -1.91 1.08
N GLU A 63 10.08 -3.13 1.27
CA GLU A 63 11.48 -3.37 1.61
C GLU A 63 12.40 -2.79 0.52
N ALA A 64 12.10 -3.03 -0.76
CA ALA A 64 12.87 -2.51 -1.88
C ALA A 64 12.85 -0.97 -1.93
N ILE A 65 11.70 -0.33 -1.72
CA ILE A 65 11.59 1.14 -1.68
C ILE A 65 12.38 1.71 -0.50
N VAL A 66 12.28 1.10 0.70
CA VAL A 66 13.05 1.53 1.88
C VAL A 66 14.56 1.38 1.63
N GLN A 67 15.00 0.28 1.04
CA GLN A 67 16.42 0.08 0.69
C GLN A 67 16.88 1.08 -0.37
N PHE A 68 16.09 1.31 -1.41
CA PHE A 68 16.38 2.27 -2.46
C PHE A 68 16.53 3.68 -1.89
N THR A 69 15.57 4.13 -1.08
CA THR A 69 15.56 5.48 -0.50
C THR A 69 16.70 5.73 0.49
N ARG A 70 17.20 4.71 1.21
CA ARG A 70 18.42 4.81 2.04
C ARG A 70 19.65 5.22 1.23
N THR A 71 19.72 4.86 -0.04
CA THR A 71 20.83 5.26 -0.94
C THR A 71 20.87 6.77 -1.17
N PHE A 72 19.72 7.45 -1.10
CA PHE A 72 19.61 8.89 -1.36
C PHE A 72 19.55 9.75 -0.09
N SER A 73 19.43 9.15 1.10
CA SER A 73 19.37 9.85 2.39
C SER A 73 19.87 8.95 3.53
N PRO A 74 21.20 8.90 3.76
CA PRO A 74 21.78 7.98 4.74
C PRO A 74 21.49 8.33 6.21
N SER A 75 21.04 9.55 6.52
CA SER A 75 20.95 10.07 7.90
C SER A 75 19.58 10.59 8.33
N LYS A 76 18.54 10.47 7.50
CA LYS A 76 17.19 10.95 7.85
C LYS A 76 16.12 9.94 7.45
N PRO A 77 15.18 9.56 8.34
CA PRO A 77 14.01 8.81 7.93
C PRO A 77 13.25 9.63 6.90
N LEU A 78 12.97 9.04 5.74
CA LEU A 78 12.23 9.72 4.68
C LEU A 78 10.76 9.80 5.08
N ASN A 79 10.38 10.95 5.61
CA ASN A 79 8.98 11.34 5.66
C ASN A 79 8.61 11.69 4.21
N ILE A 80 7.47 11.22 3.70
CA ILE A 80 6.86 11.62 2.43
C ILE A 80 7.18 10.70 1.22
N LEU A 81 6.28 9.74 1.00
CA LEU A 81 5.67 9.49 -0.32
C LEU A 81 4.14 9.56 -0.12
N PRO A 82 3.35 10.03 -1.10
CA PRO A 82 1.88 10.01 -1.04
C PRO A 82 1.27 8.59 -1.11
N PHE A 83 2.03 7.57 -0.73
CA PHE A 83 1.58 6.20 -0.50
C PHE A 83 2.00 5.82 0.92
N SER A 84 1.03 5.83 1.83
CA SER A 84 1.18 5.69 3.28
C SER A 84 2.00 4.46 3.69
N ILE A 85 3.26 4.64 4.07
CA ILE A 85 3.99 3.70 4.95
C ILE A 85 4.88 4.51 5.89
N MET A 86 4.36 4.75 7.09
CA MET A 86 5.16 5.14 8.24
C MET A 86 5.18 3.94 9.18
N ILE A 87 6.27 3.18 9.18
CA ILE A 87 6.59 2.25 10.27
C ILE A 87 7.87 2.77 10.92
N ASN A 88 7.69 3.57 11.97
CA ASN A 88 8.71 3.76 12.98
C ASN A 88 8.27 2.94 14.20
N SER A 89 9.00 1.88 14.49
CA SER A 89 8.94 1.21 15.77
C SER A 89 10.33 0.70 16.12
N SER A 90 11.20 1.63 16.51
CA SER A 90 12.16 1.44 17.61
C SER A 90 13.06 2.68 17.74
N GLY A 91 12.81 3.49 18.76
CA GLY A 91 13.91 4.05 19.54
C GLY A 91 14.45 2.98 20.50
N VAL A 92 15.70 3.18 20.93
CA VAL A 92 16.57 2.29 21.75
C VAL A 92 17.30 1.26 20.84
N ASP A 93 18.58 1.44 20.45
CA ASP A 93 19.70 2.26 20.94
C ASP A 93 20.47 2.95 19.79
#